data_AF-A0A6J1HH13-F1
#
_entry.id   AF-A0A6J1HH13-F1
#
_cell.length_a   1.000
_cell.length_b   1.000
_cell.length_c   1.000
_cell.angle_alpha   90.00
_cell.angle_beta   90.00
_cell.angle_gamma   90.00
#
_symmetry.space_group_name_H-M   'P 1'
#
loop_
_entity.id
_entity.type
_entity.pdbx_description
1 polymer ?
#
loop_
_entity_poly.entity_id
_entity_poly.type
_entity_poly.pdbx_seq_one_letter_code
_entity_poly.pdbx_strand_id
1 'polypeptide(L)'
;MDSHDCPLLPVGVRFRPTDQQLLQYLIWKIHGQPYFKRAVLDCDLYGEMEPWEIWLRFGGTDGEDLYFFTKLKRSTNNSGRLSAHINRKVGLANGTWSGENSASSIFATKTDKTIIGYCKRFRYENAQLPEHHGEWIMHEYSLHQDSIQQAVDSNYVLCRFKKNERFKRKLQKDLEEQQLSKKRMT
;
A
#
# COMPACT_ATOMS: atom_id res chain seq x y z
N MET A 1 29.05 -7.03 3.26
CA MET A 1 28.72 -5.60 3.37
C MET A 1 27.76 -5.46 4.54
N ASP A 2 28.25 -4.95 5.66
CA ASP A 2 27.54 -4.93 6.93
C ASP A 2 26.30 -4.03 6.87
N SER A 3 25.17 -4.61 7.26
CA SER A 3 23.81 -4.03 7.31
C SER A 3 23.59 -3.05 8.48
N HIS A 4 24.67 -2.50 9.04
CA HIS A 4 24.64 -1.87 10.35
C HIS A 4 24.35 -0.37 10.37
N ASP A 5 24.50 0.39 9.28
CA ASP A 5 24.48 1.87 9.37
C ASP A 5 23.44 2.60 8.49
N CYS A 6 22.23 2.05 8.38
CA CYS A 6 21.11 2.87 7.90
C CYS A 6 20.56 3.73 9.05
N PRO A 7 20.48 5.06 8.90
CA PRO A 7 20.04 5.97 9.96
C PRO A 7 18.57 5.75 10.34
N LEU A 8 18.23 5.99 11.60
CA LEU A 8 16.84 6.11 12.05
C LEU A 8 16.29 7.50 11.71
N LEU A 9 14.97 7.63 11.61
CA LEU A 9 14.35 8.96 11.52
C LEU A 9 14.66 9.77 12.79
N PRO A 10 15.01 11.07 12.67
CA PRO A 10 15.25 11.91 13.83
C PRO A 10 14.02 11.99 14.74
N VAL A 11 14.25 12.12 16.05
CA VAL A 11 13.18 12.26 17.04
C VAL A 11 12.31 13.47 16.70
N GLY A 12 10.99 13.29 16.73
CA GLY A 12 10.02 14.34 16.41
C GLY A 12 9.71 14.51 14.91
N VAL A 13 10.45 13.84 14.02
CA VAL A 13 10.16 13.87 12.57
C VAL A 13 9.19 12.76 12.21
N ARG A 14 8.10 13.11 11.52
CA ARG A 14 7.16 12.14 10.93
C ARG A 14 7.51 11.89 9.47
N PHE A 15 7.45 10.62 9.07
CA PHE A 15 7.63 10.24 7.68
C PHE A 15 6.38 10.61 6.87
N ARG A 16 6.45 11.70 6.10
CA ARG A 16 5.38 12.19 5.21
C ARG A 16 5.92 12.44 3.80
N PRO A 17 6.31 11.38 3.08
CA PRO A 17 6.95 11.49 1.79
C PRO A 17 6.01 12.00 0.69
N THR A 18 6.58 12.67 -0.31
CA THR A 18 5.91 12.89 -1.60
C THR A 18 5.92 11.62 -2.45
N ASP A 19 5.11 11.58 -3.51
CA ASP A 19 5.09 10.46 -4.45
C ASP A 19 6.46 10.22 -5.09
N GLN A 20 7.20 11.28 -5.42
CA GLN A 20 8.57 11.18 -5.94
C GLN A 20 9.53 10.55 -4.92
N GLN A 21 9.43 10.96 -3.65
CA GLN A 21 10.26 10.41 -2.59
C GLN A 21 9.94 8.91 -2.38
N LEU A 22 8.67 8.51 -2.46
CA LEU A 22 8.30 7.10 -2.39
C LEU A 22 8.94 6.27 -3.50
N LEU A 23 8.92 6.77 -4.75
CA LEU A 23 9.63 6.10 -5.85
C LEU A 23 11.14 6.04 -5.61
N GLN A 24 11.74 7.07 -5.01
CA GLN A 24 13.16 7.06 -4.64
C GLN A 24 13.49 5.98 -3.60
N TYR A 25 12.64 5.78 -2.59
CA TYR A 25 12.79 4.68 -1.64
C TYR A 25 12.70 3.31 -2.33
N LEU A 26 11.82 3.18 -3.34
CA LEU A 26 11.72 1.97 -4.13
C LEU A 26 12.98 1.72 -4.98
N ILE A 27 13.55 2.75 -5.61
CA ILE A 27 14.84 2.67 -6.30
C ILE A 27 15.93 2.16 -5.34
N TRP A 28 16.02 2.74 -4.15
CA TRP A 28 17.00 2.30 -3.16
C TRP A 28 16.80 0.83 -2.77
N LYS A 29 15.57 0.39 -2.57
CA LYS A 29 15.24 -1.01 -2.28
C LYS A 29 15.71 -1.96 -3.39
N ILE A 30 15.38 -1.69 -4.65
CA ILE A 30 15.67 -2.60 -5.76
C ILE A 30 17.16 -2.63 -6.15
N HIS A 31 17.92 -1.60 -5.81
CA HIS A 31 19.36 -1.53 -6.01
C HIS A 31 20.17 -1.91 -4.76
N GLY A 32 19.52 -2.30 -3.66
CA GLY A 32 20.19 -2.64 -2.41
C GLY A 32 20.92 -1.46 -1.75
N GLN A 33 20.51 -0.23 -2.04
CA GLN A 33 21.08 0.98 -1.46
C GLN A 33 20.51 1.24 -0.06
N PRO A 34 21.29 1.89 0.83
CA PRO A 34 20.82 2.25 2.17
C PRO A 34 19.74 3.35 2.13
N TYR A 35 18.81 3.30 3.08
CA TYR A 35 17.75 4.28 3.30
C TYR A 35 17.33 4.27 4.77
N PHE A 36 16.61 5.31 5.23
CA PHE A 36 16.22 5.42 6.64
C PHE A 36 15.50 4.17 7.14
N LYS A 37 16.03 3.51 8.19
CA LYS A 37 15.41 2.34 8.80
C LYS A 37 14.04 2.73 9.33
N ARG A 38 13.07 1.82 9.19
CA ARG A 38 11.68 1.94 9.68
C ARG A 38 10.81 2.98 8.95
N ALA A 39 11.34 3.71 7.97
CA ALA A 39 10.54 4.61 7.13
C ALA A 39 9.59 3.81 6.21
N VAL A 40 10.10 2.73 5.62
CA VAL A 40 9.35 1.78 4.80
C VAL A 40 9.73 0.37 5.27
N LEU A 41 8.73 -0.48 5.53
CA LEU A 41 8.91 -1.82 6.12
C LEU A 41 8.72 -2.91 5.06
N ASP A 42 9.23 -4.12 5.30
CA ASP A 42 8.92 -5.26 4.44
C ASP A 42 7.67 -5.98 4.94
N CYS A 43 6.66 -6.16 4.09
CA CYS A 43 5.46 -6.94 4.39
C CYS A 43 4.82 -7.49 3.10
N ASP A 44 4.45 -8.76 3.09
CA ASP A 44 3.69 -9.35 1.97
C ASP A 44 2.22 -8.93 2.06
N LEU A 45 1.88 -7.82 1.39
CA LEU A 45 0.52 -7.27 1.34
C LEU A 45 -0.45 -8.07 0.45
N TYR A 46 0.07 -9.07 -0.27
CA TYR A 46 -0.69 -10.02 -1.07
C TYR A 46 -0.64 -11.42 -0.42
N GLY A 47 -0.27 -11.47 0.86
CA GLY A 47 -0.10 -12.68 1.68
C GLY A 47 -1.35 -13.14 2.39
N GLU A 48 -1.14 -13.96 3.40
CA GLU A 48 -2.19 -14.61 4.20
C GLU A 48 -2.70 -13.74 5.36
N MET A 49 -2.03 -12.62 5.65
CA MET A 49 -2.48 -11.68 6.68
C MET A 49 -3.56 -10.76 6.14
N GLU A 50 -4.59 -10.55 6.95
CA GLU A 50 -5.65 -9.59 6.64
C GLU A 50 -5.21 -8.14 6.90
N PRO A 51 -5.82 -7.14 6.25
CA PRO A 51 -5.43 -5.73 6.38
C PRO A 51 -5.39 -5.22 7.83
N TRP A 52 -6.37 -5.57 8.66
CA TRP A 52 -6.43 -5.14 10.07
C TRP A 52 -5.36 -5.81 10.93
N GLU A 53 -4.97 -7.05 10.61
CA GLU A 53 -3.87 -7.75 11.29
C GLU A 53 -2.53 -7.09 10.95
N ILE A 54 -2.32 -6.73 9.68
CA ILE A 54 -1.15 -5.97 9.25
C ILE A 54 -1.10 -4.62 10.00
N TRP A 55 -2.22 -3.90 10.02
CA TRP A 55 -2.31 -2.63 10.73
C TRP A 55 -1.94 -2.75 12.20
N LEU A 56 -2.52 -3.72 12.91
CA LEU A 56 -2.23 -3.95 14.33
C LEU A 56 -0.76 -4.35 14.54
N ARG A 57 -0.25 -5.30 13.74
CA ARG A 57 1.12 -5.82 13.86
C ARG A 57 2.18 -4.75 13.70
N PHE A 58 1.95 -3.79 12.82
CA PHE A 58 2.89 -2.72 12.51
C PHE A 58 2.60 -1.40 13.24
N GLY A 59 1.70 -1.42 14.25
CA GLY A 59 1.44 -0.28 15.13
C GLY A 59 0.70 0.88 14.44
N GLY A 60 -0.18 0.57 13.50
CA GLY A 60 -0.97 1.55 12.78
C GLY A 60 -1.81 2.41 13.72
N THR A 61 -1.82 3.71 13.46
CA THR A 61 -2.53 4.73 14.26
C THR A 61 -3.51 5.48 13.36
N ASP A 62 -4.74 5.70 13.83
CA ASP A 62 -5.76 6.44 13.09
C ASP A 62 -5.22 7.81 12.61
N GLY A 63 -5.40 8.11 11.33
CA GLY A 63 -4.92 9.35 10.70
C GLY A 63 -3.46 9.34 10.24
N GLU A 64 -2.69 8.28 10.52
CA GLU A 64 -1.36 8.06 9.98
C GLU A 64 -1.38 6.97 8.89
N ASP A 65 -0.29 6.85 8.14
CA ASP A 65 -0.15 5.83 7.09
C ASP A 65 1.02 4.91 7.41
N LEU A 66 0.93 3.67 6.94
CA LEU A 66 2.04 2.72 6.94
C LEU A 66 2.60 2.60 5.52
N TYR A 67 3.90 2.35 5.40
CA TYR A 67 4.59 2.23 4.12
C TYR A 67 5.31 0.90 4.06
N PHE A 68 5.06 0.14 3.00
CA PHE A 68 5.59 -1.20 2.84
C PHE A 68 6.25 -1.43 1.49
N PHE A 69 7.35 -2.16 1.47
CA PHE A 69 7.79 -2.90 0.30
C PHE A 69 7.07 -4.24 0.27
N THR A 70 6.49 -4.57 -0.88
CA THR A 70 5.89 -5.89 -1.14
C THR A 70 6.30 -6.36 -2.53
N LYS A 71 6.32 -7.68 -2.74
CA LYS A 71 6.57 -8.26 -4.05
C LYS A 71 5.27 -8.52 -4.78
N LEU A 72 5.26 -8.26 -6.08
CA LEU A 72 4.10 -8.61 -6.91
C LEU A 72 3.99 -10.14 -7.04
N LYS A 73 2.80 -10.69 -6.79
CA LYS A 73 2.52 -12.11 -6.97
C LYS A 73 2.01 -12.38 -8.38
N ARG A 74 2.87 -12.93 -9.23
CA ARG A 74 2.51 -13.35 -10.60
C ARG A 74 2.32 -14.87 -10.62
N SER A 75 1.25 -15.34 -11.25
CA SER A 75 1.13 -16.76 -11.56
C SER A 75 1.99 -17.11 -12.77
N THR A 76 2.49 -18.33 -12.83
CA THR A 76 3.05 -18.90 -14.06
C THR A 76 1.92 -19.40 -14.94
N ASN A 77 1.93 -19.05 -16.22
CA ASN A 77 0.97 -19.59 -17.19
C ASN A 77 1.43 -20.97 -17.73
N ASN A 78 0.57 -21.63 -18.51
CA ASN A 78 0.85 -22.96 -19.07
C ASN A 78 2.10 -23.01 -19.97
N SER A 79 2.61 -21.86 -20.44
CA SER A 79 3.85 -21.76 -21.23
C SER A 79 5.10 -21.53 -20.37
N GLY A 80 4.98 -21.61 -19.03
CA GLY A 80 6.09 -21.41 -18.10
C GLY A 80 6.53 -19.95 -17.93
N ARG A 81 5.82 -19.00 -18.53
CA ARG A 81 6.10 -17.56 -18.40
C ARG A 81 5.30 -16.96 -17.25
N LEU A 82 5.85 -15.93 -16.61
CA LEU A 82 5.11 -15.15 -15.61
C LEU A 82 3.97 -14.40 -16.30
N SER A 83 2.77 -14.53 -15.75
CA SER A 83 1.59 -13.78 -16.16
C SER A 83 1.78 -12.29 -15.87
N ALA A 84 1.22 -11.45 -16.76
CA ALA A 84 1.09 -10.02 -16.50
C ALA A 84 0.06 -9.72 -15.39
N HIS A 85 -0.85 -10.67 -15.13
CA HIS A 85 -1.83 -10.54 -14.05
C HIS A 85 -1.16 -10.70 -12.69
N ILE A 86 -1.36 -9.72 -11.82
CA ILE A 86 -0.93 -9.77 -10.42
C ILE A 86 -2.08 -10.31 -9.58
N ASN A 87 -1.84 -11.41 -8.86
CA ASN A 87 -2.76 -11.91 -7.85
C ASN A 87 -2.83 -10.91 -6.69
N ARG A 88 -4.05 -10.46 -6.41
CA ARG A 88 -4.38 -9.47 -5.40
C ARG A 88 -5.31 -10.01 -4.31
N LYS A 89 -5.53 -11.33 -4.28
CA LYS A 89 -6.15 -11.99 -3.13
C LYS A 89 -5.25 -11.83 -1.91
N VAL A 90 -5.88 -11.62 -0.76
CA VAL A 90 -5.21 -11.39 0.51
C VAL A 90 -6.00 -12.08 1.60
N GLY A 91 -5.29 -12.52 2.63
CA GLY A 91 -5.93 -13.14 3.77
C GLY A 91 -6.39 -14.57 3.50
N LEU A 92 -7.03 -15.14 4.51
CA LEU A 92 -7.68 -16.46 4.43
C LEU A 92 -9.21 -16.33 4.30
N ALA A 93 -9.77 -15.13 4.52
CA ALA A 93 -11.20 -14.88 4.46
C ALA A 93 -11.71 -14.49 3.07
N ASN A 94 -10.99 -14.85 1.99
CA ASN A 94 -11.33 -14.51 0.61
C ASN A 94 -11.35 -13.00 0.28
N GLY A 95 -10.51 -12.20 0.96
CA GLY A 95 -10.34 -10.78 0.67
C GLY A 95 -9.59 -10.52 -0.65
N THR A 96 -9.80 -9.33 -1.23
CA THR A 96 -9.07 -8.91 -2.43
C THR A 96 -8.80 -7.40 -2.46
N TRP A 97 -7.65 -7.01 -3.02
CA TRP A 97 -7.37 -5.62 -3.38
C TRP A 97 -7.96 -5.30 -4.75
N SER A 98 -9.09 -4.58 -4.76
CA SER A 98 -9.78 -4.15 -5.97
C SER A 98 -9.29 -2.78 -6.44
N GLY A 99 -8.84 -2.70 -7.69
CA GLY A 99 -8.32 -1.46 -8.28
C GLY A 99 -9.48 -0.56 -8.71
N GLU A 100 -9.53 0.67 -8.19
CA GLU A 100 -10.65 1.57 -8.49
C GLU A 100 -10.48 2.33 -9.80
N ASN A 101 -9.24 2.74 -10.11
CA ASN A 101 -8.93 3.62 -11.25
C ASN A 101 -7.70 3.12 -12.03
N SER A 102 -7.50 3.69 -13.22
CA SER A 102 -6.22 3.63 -13.93
C SER A 102 -5.11 4.24 -13.09
N ALA A 103 -3.88 3.73 -13.27
CA ALA A 103 -2.72 4.26 -12.56
C ALA A 103 -2.46 5.71 -13.00
N SER A 104 -2.17 6.58 -12.04
CA SER A 104 -1.73 7.96 -12.30
C SER A 104 -0.23 8.01 -12.50
N SER A 105 0.24 8.72 -13.53
CA SER A 105 1.66 8.93 -13.77
C SER A 105 2.27 9.87 -12.73
N ILE A 106 3.48 9.56 -12.29
CA ILE A 106 4.28 10.41 -11.41
C ILE A 106 5.44 10.96 -12.24
N PHE A 107 5.52 12.28 -12.30
CA PHE A 107 6.55 13.01 -13.03
C PHE A 107 7.74 13.37 -12.12
N ALA A 108 8.95 13.39 -12.69
CA ALA A 108 10.19 13.69 -11.98
C ALA A 108 10.11 15.05 -11.27
N THR A 109 9.60 16.06 -11.95
CA THR A 109 9.36 17.39 -11.40
C THR A 109 8.03 17.95 -11.94
N LYS A 110 7.62 19.13 -11.49
CA LYS A 110 6.41 19.80 -12.01
C LYS A 110 6.58 20.32 -13.45
N THR A 111 7.81 20.60 -13.87
CA THR A 111 8.14 21.18 -15.18
C THR A 111 8.64 20.13 -16.16
N ASP A 112 9.27 19.07 -15.66
CA ASP A 112 9.75 17.95 -16.45
C ASP A 112 8.63 16.90 -16.62
N LYS A 113 8.26 16.63 -17.87
CA LYS A 113 7.23 15.63 -18.21
C LYS A 113 7.76 14.19 -18.26
N THR A 114 8.99 13.96 -17.82
CA THR A 114 9.56 12.62 -17.66
C THR A 114 8.83 11.86 -16.57
N ILE A 115 8.22 10.73 -16.95
CA ILE A 115 7.53 9.83 -16.03
C ILE A 115 8.57 8.95 -15.35
N ILE A 116 8.56 8.96 -14.02
CA ILE A 116 9.47 8.14 -13.19
C ILE A 116 8.76 6.94 -12.55
N GLY A 117 7.43 6.91 -12.61
CA GLY A 117 6.64 5.80 -12.10
C GLY A 117 5.15 6.08 -12.13
N TYR A 118 4.41 5.23 -11.43
CA TYR A 118 2.96 5.23 -11.42
C TYR A 118 2.44 4.97 -10.01
N CYS A 119 1.25 5.49 -9.70
CA CYS A 119 0.50 5.18 -8.50
C CYS A 119 -0.87 4.63 -8.86
N LYS A 120 -1.22 3.46 -8.32
CA LYS A 120 -2.54 2.85 -8.49
C LYS A 120 -3.22 2.68 -7.13
N ARG A 121 -4.47 3.12 -7.05
CA ARG A 121 -5.29 3.02 -5.84
C ARG A 121 -6.09 1.72 -5.83
N PHE A 122 -6.02 1.02 -4.71
CA PHE A 122 -6.79 -0.17 -4.39
C PHE A 122 -7.63 0.04 -3.14
N ARG A 123 -8.79 -0.63 -3.10
CA ARG A 123 -9.66 -0.74 -1.94
C ARG A 123 -9.79 -2.21 -1.57
N TYR A 124 -9.69 -2.53 -0.29
CA TYR A 124 -9.94 -3.89 0.18
C TYR A 124 -11.42 -4.21 0.08
N GLU A 125 -11.73 -5.33 -0.56
CA GLU A 125 -13.08 -5.83 -0.73
C GLU A 125 -13.19 -7.23 -0.13
N ASN A 126 -14.17 -7.40 0.75
CA ASN A 126 -14.58 -8.72 1.23
C ASN A 126 -16.08 -8.70 1.55
N ALA A 127 -16.91 -9.33 0.72
CA ALA A 127 -18.35 -9.35 0.95
C ALA A 127 -18.76 -10.22 2.16
N GLN A 128 -17.90 -11.14 2.61
CA GLN A 128 -18.15 -12.03 3.74
C GLN A 128 -17.86 -11.36 5.08
N LEU A 129 -17.08 -10.26 5.07
CA LEU A 129 -16.74 -9.46 6.26
C LEU A 129 -17.15 -7.99 6.04
N PRO A 130 -18.45 -7.66 6.17
CA PRO A 130 -18.96 -6.30 5.92
C PRO A 130 -18.30 -5.22 6.78
N GLU A 131 -17.82 -5.58 7.98
CA GLU A 131 -17.14 -4.66 8.91
C GLU A 131 -15.78 -4.17 8.40
N HIS A 132 -15.12 -4.96 7.57
CA HIS A 132 -13.82 -4.62 6.97
C HIS A 132 -13.92 -4.28 5.48
N HIS A 133 -15.07 -4.59 4.85
CA HIS A 133 -15.34 -4.30 3.45
C HIS A 133 -15.21 -2.80 3.15
N GLY A 134 -14.22 -2.43 2.34
CA GLY A 134 -13.96 -1.04 1.99
C GLY A 134 -13.28 -0.21 3.09
N GLU A 135 -12.91 -0.80 4.23
CA GLU A 135 -12.25 -0.10 5.33
C GLU A 135 -10.80 0.27 5.00
N TRP A 136 -10.13 -0.46 4.11
CA TRP A 136 -8.69 -0.31 3.87
C TRP A 136 -8.37 0.18 2.46
N ILE A 137 -7.45 1.14 2.36
CA ILE A 137 -6.95 1.69 1.10
C ILE A 137 -5.47 1.39 0.97
N MET A 138 -5.06 1.03 -0.24
CA MET A 138 -3.65 0.90 -0.62
C MET A 138 -3.37 1.77 -1.85
N HIS A 139 -2.29 2.54 -1.81
CA HIS A 139 -1.70 3.14 -3.00
C HIS A 139 -0.43 2.36 -3.35
N GLU A 140 -0.44 1.64 -4.46
CA GLU A 140 0.69 0.89 -5.00
C GLU A 140 1.50 1.79 -5.93
N TYR A 141 2.78 1.95 -5.63
CA TYR A 141 3.74 2.72 -6.39
C TYR A 141 4.68 1.78 -7.14
N SER A 142 4.76 1.95 -8.47
CA SER A 142 5.63 1.19 -9.35
C SER A 142 6.55 2.12 -10.15
N LEU A 143 7.76 1.64 -10.47
CA LEU A 143 8.73 2.40 -11.26
C LEU A 143 8.42 2.33 -12.75
N HIS A 144 8.81 3.37 -13.49
CA HIS A 144 8.86 3.32 -14.94
C HIS A 144 9.91 2.30 -15.40
N GLN A 145 9.73 1.69 -16.58
CA GLN A 145 10.61 0.64 -17.11
C GLN A 145 12.07 1.10 -17.25
N ASP A 146 12.28 2.39 -17.52
CA ASP A 146 13.63 2.96 -17.65
C ASP A 146 14.35 3.07 -16.29
N SER A 147 13.61 3.11 -15.19
CA SER A 147 14.15 3.26 -13.83
C SER A 147 14.49 1.93 -13.15
N ILE A 148 14.21 0.79 -13.79
CA ILE A 148 14.47 -0.57 -13.28
C ILE A 148 15.67 -1.24 -13.97
N GLN A 149 16.41 -0.50 -14.80
CA GLN A 149 17.61 -1.02 -15.46
C GLN A 149 18.65 -1.43 -14.40
N GLN A 150 19.23 -2.64 -14.54
CA GLN A 150 20.24 -3.18 -13.62
C GLN A 150 19.77 -3.34 -12.15
N ALA A 151 18.45 -3.41 -11.93
CA ALA A 151 17.90 -3.71 -10.62
C ALA A 151 18.33 -5.11 -10.13
N VAL A 152 18.64 -5.24 -8.83
CA VAL A 152 18.93 -6.52 -8.19
C VAL A 152 17.66 -7.37 -8.08
N ASP A 153 16.54 -6.72 -7.75
CA ASP A 153 15.22 -7.35 -7.68
C ASP A 153 14.13 -6.34 -8.11
N SER A 154 13.68 -6.43 -9.36
CA SER A 154 12.68 -5.53 -9.94
C SER A 154 11.24 -5.89 -9.59
N ASN A 155 10.99 -6.94 -8.80
CA ASN A 155 9.63 -7.40 -8.49
C ASN A 155 8.98 -6.68 -7.29
N TYR A 156 9.67 -5.71 -6.70
CA TYR A 156 9.14 -4.90 -5.61
C TYR A 156 8.26 -3.76 -6.11
N VAL A 157 7.23 -3.45 -5.32
CA VAL A 157 6.50 -2.20 -5.32
C VAL A 157 6.53 -1.60 -3.92
N LEU A 158 6.29 -0.29 -3.83
CA LEU A 158 6.06 0.38 -2.55
C LEU A 158 4.57 0.63 -2.39
N CYS A 159 4.02 0.32 -1.22
CA CYS A 159 2.62 0.52 -0.91
C CYS A 159 2.45 1.48 0.27
N ARG A 160 1.64 2.52 0.09
CA ARG A 160 1.09 3.34 1.19
C ARG A 160 -0.24 2.75 1.61
N PHE A 161 -0.32 2.28 2.84
CA PHE A 161 -1.42 1.52 3.41
C PHE A 161 -2.10 2.30 4.54
N LYS A 162 -3.42 2.44 4.47
CA LYS A 162 -4.18 3.30 5.40
C LYS A 162 -5.64 2.92 5.56
N LYS A 163 -6.25 3.41 6.63
CA LYS A 163 -7.71 3.37 6.81
C LYS A 163 -8.45 4.31 5.85
N ASN A 164 -9.64 3.90 5.45
CA ASN A 164 -10.51 4.63 4.56
C ASN A 164 -11.40 5.59 5.36
N GLU A 165 -11.05 6.87 5.33
CA GLU A 165 -11.84 7.92 5.98
C GLU A 165 -13.29 8.00 5.48
N ARG A 166 -13.58 7.60 4.23
CA ARG A 166 -14.97 7.54 3.73
C ARG A 166 -15.76 6.46 4.43
N PHE A 167 -15.15 5.31 4.69
CA PHE A 167 -15.77 4.21 5.43
C PHE A 167 -16.09 4.63 6.87
N LYS A 168 -15.12 5.25 7.56
CA LYS A 168 -15.28 5.78 8.93
C LYS A 168 -16.46 6.75 9.04
N ARG A 169 -16.56 7.71 8.10
CA ARG A 169 -17.69 8.66 8.05
C ARG A 169 -19.03 7.99 7.80
N LYS A 170 -19.08 6.95 6.96
CA LYS A 170 -20.30 6.20 6.69
C LYS A 170 -20.78 5.48 7.97
N LEU A 171 -19.86 4.76 8.63
CA LEU A 171 -20.16 4.04 9.86
C LEU A 171 -20.70 4.96 10.97
N GLN A 172 -20.13 6.17 11.09
CA GLN A 172 -20.60 7.15 12.07
C GLN A 172 -22.03 7.62 11.80
N LYS A 173 -22.39 7.89 10.54
CA LYS A 173 -23.76 8.25 10.16
C LYS A 173 -24.75 7.12 10.43
N ASP A 174 -24.39 5.90 10.03
CA ASP A 174 -25.24 4.72 10.21
C ASP A 174 -25.53 4.48 11.71
N LEU A 175 -24.54 4.70 12.58
CA LEU A 175 -24.69 4.59 14.03
C LEU A 175 -25.58 5.69 14.62
N GLU A 176 -25.42 6.94 14.18
CA GLU A 176 -26.26 8.08 14.60
C GLU A 176 -27.73 7.86 14.22
N GLU A 177 -27.99 7.38 13.00
CA GLU A 177 -29.35 7.06 12.51
C GLU A 177 -30.00 5.93 13.33
N GLN A 178 -29.24 4.89 13.69
CA GLN A 178 -29.73 3.80 14.55
C GLN A 178 -30.05 4.27 15.98
N GLN A 179 -29.32 5.25 16.52
CA GLN A 179 -29.61 5.81 17.83
C GLN A 179 -30.86 6.70 17.79
N LEU A 180 -31.01 7.50 16.74
CA LEU A 180 -32.18 8.34 16.50
C LEU A 180 -33.47 7.52 16.33
N SER A 181 -33.40 6.38 15.62
CA SER A 181 -34.57 5.51 15.44
C SER A 181 -35.00 4.84 16.75
N LYS A 182 -34.05 4.37 17.56
CA LYS A 182 -34.33 3.80 18.90
C LYS A 182 -35.00 4.82 19.82
N LYS A 183 -34.51 6.05 19.86
CA LYS A 183 -35.11 7.14 20.67
C LYS A 183 -36.52 7.54 20.24
N ARG A 184 -36.92 7.29 18.98
CA ARG A 184 -38.28 7.56 18.50
C ARG A 184 -39.28 6.44 18.86
N MET A 185 -38.77 5.27 19.23
CA MET A 185 -39.58 4.11 19.62
C MET A 185 -39.70 3.94 21.15
N THR A 186 -39.04 4.80 21.92
CA THR A 186 -39.12 4.86 23.39
C THR A 186 -39.83 6.13 23.81
#